data_AF-V2X622-F1
#
_entry.id   AF-V2X622-F1
#
_cell.length_a   1.000
_cell.length_b   1.000
_cell.length_c   1.000
_cell.angle_alpha   90.00
_cell.angle_beta   90.00
_cell.angle_gamma   90.00
#
_symmetry.space_group_name_H-M   'P 1'
#
loop_
_entity.id
_entity.type
_entity.pdbx_description
1 polymer ?
#
loop_
_entity_poly.entity_id
_entity_poly.type
_entity_poly.pdbx_seq_one_letter_code
_entity_poly.pdbx_strand_id
1 'polypeptide(L)'
;MARPWTLLAILANITLATVVGAATNFNECLNRIKNNDTLRWDLLNNHGSRLEDPSNATAIPYSICTTQCHSGPEAFSWSTLSEELSAWLLPYLALLSQLPYGTQDKLDNLVAMLLTVGSPTLAAYSVAITVLNGRWVARLFAQHTCRNARKVPRILNSLQQAPIRVNPDHSLLDPLFCLPSNDQWWDKLAGELDWARTWSISAATSILWVVVAYIFTNVDYYMADFKEFRSVKASGGQGIGSLWIWLLPIVIAWLQISPKCDAPRLRKAVNDANAIVAPVDTGFEEAAQITSRSRPAILLENNRMSLNADEHRTAPIYNYSRFFSWAAAVETVSASFREHSRCTNQPQHRLLVVPTSGVSGYVDIAERYSESSPEKLDYPEPRYAPRLFATGTWGRMALASLLALGLQWGTAGAAILMAVRTPTTGLACRSGSYLMYAVTSTIVWILLLLSGILSHYGTVSSMARGQDKALVTGIAALLRRTGKTLAACNVVWILVTCIFQFSHFFDRCYCNAGVFARGAKNAYVVVKFLEDDVSSMKSAWIGNIVLATGCAAIFIGFVNTMISSDL
;
A
#
# COMPACT_ATOMS: atom_id res chain seq x y z
N MET A 1 -13.86 -12.25 -21.98
CA MET A 1 -13.81 -11.90 -20.54
C MET A 1 -13.88 -13.19 -19.74
N ALA A 2 -12.73 -13.74 -19.32
CA ALA A 2 -12.72 -14.78 -18.30
C ALA A 2 -12.96 -14.11 -16.94
N ARG A 3 -13.92 -14.62 -16.16
CA ARG A 3 -14.18 -14.13 -14.80
C ARG A 3 -12.94 -14.41 -13.95
N PRO A 4 -12.40 -13.45 -13.16
CA PRO A 4 -11.21 -13.68 -12.33
C PRO A 4 -11.34 -14.88 -11.37
N TRP A 5 -12.59 -15.27 -11.08
CA TRP A 5 -12.96 -16.45 -10.32
C TRP A 5 -12.58 -17.80 -10.97
N THR A 6 -12.54 -17.90 -12.30
CA THR A 6 -12.14 -19.16 -12.94
C THR A 6 -10.65 -19.42 -12.78
N LEU A 7 -9.81 -18.39 -12.80
CA LEU A 7 -8.38 -18.52 -12.51
C LEU A 7 -8.11 -18.81 -11.03
N LEU A 8 -8.84 -18.17 -10.12
CA LEU A 8 -8.77 -18.46 -8.68
C LEU A 8 -9.24 -19.89 -8.35
N ALA A 9 -10.32 -20.36 -8.99
CA ALA A 9 -10.80 -21.73 -8.83
C ALA A 9 -9.83 -22.75 -9.44
N ILE A 10 -9.19 -22.44 -10.58
CA ILE A 10 -8.18 -23.33 -11.18
C ILE A 10 -6.91 -23.38 -10.31
N LEU A 11 -6.44 -22.26 -9.76
CA LEU A 11 -5.31 -22.23 -8.82
C LEU A 11 -5.61 -22.92 -7.48
N ALA A 12 -6.84 -22.78 -6.96
CA ALA A 12 -7.29 -23.48 -5.77
C ALA A 12 -7.45 -25.00 -5.99
N ASN A 13 -7.91 -25.42 -7.16
CA ASN A 13 -8.03 -26.85 -7.50
C ASN A 13 -6.68 -27.51 -7.83
N ILE A 14 -5.72 -26.78 -8.40
CA ILE A 14 -4.35 -27.27 -8.62
C ILE A 14 -3.60 -27.43 -7.28
N THR A 15 -3.95 -26.65 -6.25
CA THR A 15 -3.33 -26.74 -4.92
C THR A 15 -3.94 -27.82 -4.02
N LEU A 16 -5.16 -28.29 -4.28
CA LEU A 16 -5.80 -29.38 -3.54
C LEU A 16 -5.45 -30.79 -4.04
N ALA A 17 -4.71 -30.92 -5.15
CA ALA A 17 -4.18 -32.21 -5.59
C ALA A 17 -2.97 -32.60 -4.70
N THR A 18 -3.23 -32.99 -3.46
CA THR A 18 -2.21 -33.63 -2.61
C THR A 18 -1.84 -34.95 -3.27
N VAL A 19 -0.67 -34.98 -3.89
CA VAL A 19 0.01 -36.22 -4.27
C VAL A 19 0.18 -37.02 -2.98
N VAL A 20 -0.59 -38.10 -2.84
CA VAL A 20 -0.37 -39.15 -1.84
C VAL A 20 0.92 -39.87 -2.23
N GLY A 21 2.06 -39.25 -1.92
CA GLY A 21 3.37 -39.87 -1.98
C GLY A 21 3.65 -40.51 -0.62
N ALA A 22 4.39 -41.62 -0.62
CA ALA A 22 4.97 -42.16 0.61
C ALA A 22 5.78 -41.06 1.32
N ALA A 23 5.54 -40.88 2.62
CA ALA A 23 6.23 -39.89 3.42
C ALA A 23 7.72 -40.25 3.54
N THR A 24 8.59 -39.26 3.38
CA THR A 24 10.04 -39.42 3.51
C THR A 24 10.46 -39.25 4.97
N ASN A 25 11.34 -40.12 5.48
CA ASN A 25 12.07 -39.88 6.72
C ASN A 25 13.55 -39.72 6.40
N PHE A 26 14.05 -38.48 6.41
CA PHE A 26 15.43 -38.21 6.02
C PHE A 26 16.46 -38.83 6.98
N ASN A 27 16.14 -38.90 8.27
CA ASN A 27 17.02 -39.51 9.27
C ASN A 27 17.16 -41.02 9.05
N GLU A 28 16.04 -41.72 8.82
CA GLU A 28 16.04 -43.14 8.49
C GLU A 28 16.74 -43.41 7.16
N CYS A 29 16.47 -42.58 6.15
CA CYS A 29 17.12 -42.70 4.85
C CYS A 29 18.65 -42.53 4.95
N LEU A 30 19.12 -41.51 5.67
CA LEU A 30 20.55 -41.28 5.87
C LEU A 30 21.21 -42.49 6.55
N ASN A 31 20.59 -43.04 7.60
CA ASN A 31 21.12 -44.20 8.31
C ASN A 31 21.15 -45.44 7.40
N ARG A 32 20.14 -45.63 6.55
CA ARG A 32 20.12 -46.72 5.56
C ARG A 32 21.25 -46.59 4.53
N ILE A 33 21.53 -45.38 4.04
CA ILE A 33 22.61 -45.14 3.07
C ILE A 33 23.99 -45.33 3.72
N LYS A 34 24.16 -44.94 4.99
CA LYS A 34 25.41 -45.18 5.74
C LYS A 34 25.76 -46.66 5.83
N ASN A 35 24.75 -47.51 5.97
CA ASN A 35 24.92 -48.97 6.04
C ASN A 35 25.05 -49.63 4.65
N ASN A 36 25.01 -48.85 3.56
CA ASN A 36 25.20 -49.36 2.21
C ASN A 36 26.66 -49.15 1.75
N ASP A 37 27.39 -50.24 1.56
CA ASP A 37 28.82 -50.24 1.23
C ASP A 37 29.17 -49.47 -0.05
N THR A 38 28.24 -49.36 -1.01
CA THR A 38 28.47 -48.67 -2.27
C THR A 38 28.20 -47.17 -2.18
N LEU A 39 27.09 -46.77 -1.56
CA LEU A 39 26.61 -45.38 -1.58
C LEU A 39 27.18 -44.53 -0.45
N ARG A 40 27.69 -45.14 0.63
CA ARG A 40 28.16 -44.41 1.81
C ARG A 40 29.31 -43.44 1.50
N TRP A 41 30.15 -43.74 0.51
CA TRP A 41 31.33 -42.93 0.16
C TRP A 41 31.00 -41.63 -0.59
N ASP A 42 29.78 -41.51 -1.12
CA ASP A 42 29.32 -40.29 -1.76
C ASP A 42 28.55 -39.36 -0.81
N LEU A 43 28.40 -39.73 0.47
CA LEU A 43 27.78 -38.87 1.47
C LEU A 43 28.64 -37.64 1.80
N LEU A 44 27.98 -36.60 2.31
CA LEU A 44 28.58 -35.28 2.51
C LEU A 44 28.45 -34.81 3.96
N ASN A 45 29.25 -33.80 4.31
CA ASN A 45 29.06 -32.99 5.52
C ASN A 45 28.14 -31.77 5.25
N ASN A 46 27.90 -30.94 6.26
CA ASN A 46 27.03 -29.76 6.18
C ASN A 46 27.57 -28.64 5.29
N HIS A 47 28.83 -28.73 4.85
CA HIS A 47 29.43 -27.81 3.89
C HIS A 47 29.41 -28.35 2.46
N GLY A 48 28.84 -29.55 2.25
CA GLY A 48 28.81 -30.20 0.93
C GLY A 48 30.14 -30.83 0.52
N SER A 49 31.04 -31.05 1.48
CA SER A 49 32.33 -31.72 1.24
C SER A 49 32.24 -33.21 1.61
N ARG A 50 33.00 -34.04 0.88
CA ARG A 50 33.15 -35.46 1.21
C ARG A 50 33.94 -35.63 2.51
N LEU A 51 33.64 -36.69 3.24
CA LEU A 51 34.29 -37.05 4.50
C LEU A 51 35.20 -38.26 4.30
N GLU A 52 36.28 -38.33 5.08
CA GLU A 52 37.15 -39.52 5.14
C GLU A 52 36.43 -40.71 5.79
N ASP A 53 35.58 -40.44 6.79
CA ASP A 53 34.72 -41.44 7.43
C ASP A 53 33.23 -41.20 7.09
N PRO A 54 32.62 -42.06 6.25
CA PRO A 54 31.19 -42.02 5.93
C PRO A 54 30.26 -42.10 7.14
N SER A 55 30.72 -42.70 8.25
CA SER A 55 29.93 -42.84 9.48
C SER A 55 29.55 -41.48 10.06
N ASN A 56 30.38 -40.46 9.82
CA ASN A 56 30.17 -39.09 10.29
C ASN A 56 29.35 -38.22 9.32
N ALA A 57 28.83 -38.78 8.23
CA ALA A 57 28.05 -38.01 7.27
C ALA A 57 26.77 -37.41 7.88
N THR A 58 26.48 -36.18 7.50
CA THR A 58 25.34 -35.39 7.98
C THR A 58 24.44 -34.91 6.84
N ALA A 59 24.90 -35.05 5.59
CA ALA A 59 24.20 -34.62 4.39
C ALA A 59 24.23 -35.66 3.26
N ILE A 60 23.24 -35.58 2.38
CA ILE A 60 23.03 -36.49 1.24
C ILE A 60 23.06 -35.69 -0.07
N PRO A 61 23.85 -36.07 -1.09
CA PRO A 61 23.75 -35.47 -2.42
C PRO A 61 22.34 -35.56 -3.00
N TYR A 62 21.91 -34.54 -3.76
CA TYR A 62 20.55 -34.48 -4.32
C TYR A 62 20.20 -35.71 -5.17
N SER A 63 21.14 -36.19 -6.00
CA SER A 63 20.95 -37.39 -6.85
C SER A 63 20.72 -38.67 -6.05
N ILE A 64 21.37 -38.81 -4.89
CA ILE A 64 21.20 -39.94 -4.00
C ILE A 64 19.89 -39.79 -3.22
N CYS A 65 19.56 -38.57 -2.78
CA CYS A 65 18.31 -38.32 -2.06
C CYS A 65 17.08 -38.70 -2.90
N THR A 66 17.02 -38.28 -4.17
CA THR A 66 15.86 -38.58 -5.03
C THR A 66 15.72 -40.05 -5.40
N THR A 67 16.83 -40.79 -5.46
CA THR A 67 16.83 -42.22 -5.79
C THR A 67 16.63 -43.11 -4.57
N GLN A 68 17.12 -42.70 -3.39
CA GLN A 68 17.12 -43.52 -2.18
C GLN A 68 16.09 -43.10 -1.14
N CYS A 69 15.71 -41.83 -1.04
CA CYS A 69 14.88 -41.32 0.07
C CYS A 69 13.41 -41.12 -0.31
N HIS A 70 12.95 -41.64 -1.45
CA HIS A 70 11.66 -41.28 -2.05
C HIS A 70 11.57 -39.77 -2.41
N SER A 71 10.63 -39.42 -3.30
CA SER A 71 10.44 -38.04 -3.78
C SER A 71 9.35 -37.26 -3.02
N GLY A 72 8.70 -37.90 -2.05
CA GLY A 72 7.64 -37.34 -1.21
C GLY A 72 8.17 -36.34 -0.17
N PRO A 73 7.26 -35.56 0.44
CA PRO A 73 7.58 -34.72 1.60
C PRO A 73 7.77 -35.57 2.84
N GLU A 74 8.33 -34.97 3.89
CA GLU A 74 8.19 -35.52 5.23
C GLU A 74 6.71 -35.67 5.63
N ALA A 75 6.46 -36.55 6.60
CA ALA A 75 5.11 -36.85 7.05
C ALA A 75 4.41 -35.59 7.59
N PHE A 76 3.15 -35.40 7.19
CA PHE A 76 2.33 -34.32 7.72
C PHE A 76 2.14 -34.49 9.23
N SER A 77 2.35 -33.40 9.97
CA SER A 77 2.13 -33.32 11.42
C SER A 77 1.11 -32.23 11.74
N TRP A 78 -0.06 -32.62 12.23
CA TRP A 78 -1.10 -31.66 12.63
C TRP A 78 -0.64 -30.77 13.77
N SER A 79 0.12 -31.31 14.74
CA SER A 79 0.64 -30.54 15.87
C SER A 79 1.58 -29.44 15.38
N THR A 80 2.52 -29.76 14.49
CA THR A 80 3.44 -28.78 13.91
C THR A 80 2.70 -27.72 13.12
N LEU A 81 1.74 -28.11 12.27
CA LEU A 81 0.95 -27.15 11.51
C LEU A 81 0.20 -26.19 12.43
N SER A 82 -0.48 -26.71 13.45
CA SER A 82 -1.29 -25.90 14.38
C SER A 82 -0.43 -24.94 15.19
N GLU A 83 0.72 -25.40 15.69
CA GLU A 83 1.65 -24.61 16.48
C GLU A 83 2.24 -23.46 15.65
N GLU A 84 2.81 -23.77 14.48
CA GLU A 84 3.45 -22.79 13.60
C GLU A 84 2.45 -21.78 13.03
N LEU A 85 1.26 -22.23 12.63
CA LEU A 85 0.19 -21.35 12.15
C LEU A 85 -0.24 -20.35 13.23
N SER A 86 -0.42 -20.84 14.47
CA SER A 86 -0.86 -20.03 15.60
C SER A 86 0.21 -19.04 16.03
N ALA A 87 1.48 -19.43 15.96
CA ALA A 87 2.61 -18.61 16.39
C ALA A 87 3.01 -17.54 15.37
N TRP A 88 3.03 -17.88 14.07
CA TRP A 88 3.66 -17.04 13.04
C TRP A 88 2.71 -16.35 12.07
N LEU A 89 1.45 -16.79 11.94
CA LEU A 89 0.52 -16.24 10.96
C LEU A 89 -0.78 -15.70 11.58
N LEU A 90 -1.38 -16.45 12.51
CA LEU A 90 -2.70 -16.11 13.06
C LEU A 90 -2.79 -14.69 13.66
N PRO A 91 -1.77 -14.18 14.40
CA PRO A 91 -1.80 -12.82 14.91
C PRO A 91 -1.92 -11.76 13.80
N TYR A 92 -1.23 -11.97 12.67
CA TYR A 92 -1.29 -11.06 11.53
C TYR A 92 -2.62 -11.11 10.78
N LEU A 93 -3.23 -12.31 10.66
CA LEU A 93 -4.56 -12.43 10.07
C LEU A 93 -5.62 -11.67 10.89
N ALA A 94 -5.48 -11.65 12.22
CA ALA A 94 -6.35 -10.85 13.08
C ALA A 94 -6.20 -9.34 12.78
N LEU A 95 -4.98 -8.86 12.54
CA LEU A 95 -4.73 -7.44 12.19
C LEU A 95 -5.33 -7.04 10.83
N LEU A 96 -5.54 -7.97 9.89
CA LEU A 96 -6.20 -7.65 8.63
C LEU A 96 -7.62 -7.10 8.82
N SER A 97 -8.29 -7.47 9.92
CA SER A 97 -9.61 -6.92 10.26
C SER A 97 -9.58 -5.42 10.60
N GLN A 98 -8.40 -4.89 10.97
CA GLN A 98 -8.19 -3.50 11.37
C GLN A 98 -7.84 -2.58 10.19
N LEU A 99 -7.76 -3.13 8.98
CA LEU A 99 -7.52 -2.32 7.79
C LEU A 99 -8.70 -1.38 7.49
N PRO A 100 -8.44 -0.18 6.96
CA PRO A 100 -9.49 0.79 6.64
C PRO A 100 -10.32 0.34 5.43
N TYR A 101 -11.47 -0.28 5.73
CA TYR A 101 -12.51 -0.62 4.77
C TYR A 101 -13.56 0.50 4.77
N GLY A 102 -13.89 1.07 3.61
CA GLY A 102 -14.82 2.21 3.53
C GLY A 102 -15.54 2.33 2.20
N THR A 103 -15.44 1.32 1.33
CA THR A 103 -16.05 1.40 0.01
C THR A 103 -17.56 1.15 0.08
N GLN A 104 -18.32 1.77 -0.83
CA GLN A 104 -19.76 1.58 -0.96
C GLN A 104 -20.12 0.11 -1.21
N ASP A 105 -19.29 -0.62 -1.97
CA ASP A 105 -19.53 -1.99 -2.36
C ASP A 105 -18.68 -2.96 -1.54
N LYS A 106 -19.28 -4.05 -1.03
CA LYS A 106 -18.55 -5.12 -0.28
C LYS A 106 -17.40 -5.72 -1.10
N LEU A 107 -17.59 -5.83 -2.42
CA LEU A 107 -16.57 -6.36 -3.34
C LEU A 107 -15.34 -5.46 -3.41
N ASP A 108 -15.48 -4.15 -3.25
CA ASP A 108 -14.33 -3.27 -3.29
C ASP A 108 -13.49 -3.33 -2.02
N ASN A 109 -14.12 -3.59 -0.87
CA ASN A 109 -13.41 -3.85 0.37
C ASN A 109 -12.58 -5.13 0.23
N LEU A 110 -13.14 -6.18 -0.41
CA LEU A 110 -12.38 -7.40 -0.73
C LEU A 110 -11.21 -7.09 -1.66
N VAL A 111 -11.40 -6.31 -2.73
CA VAL A 111 -10.30 -5.93 -3.63
C VAL A 111 -9.26 -5.07 -2.90
N ALA A 112 -9.66 -4.18 -2.00
CA ALA A 112 -8.74 -3.38 -1.20
C ALA A 112 -7.89 -4.26 -0.26
N MET A 113 -8.50 -5.27 0.37
CA MET A 113 -7.78 -6.29 1.15
C MET A 113 -6.78 -7.05 0.26
N LEU A 114 -7.22 -7.53 -0.90
CA LEU A 114 -6.37 -8.27 -1.85
C LEU A 114 -5.20 -7.43 -2.35
N LEU A 115 -5.41 -6.14 -2.61
CA LEU A 115 -4.36 -5.21 -2.99
C LEU A 115 -3.36 -4.97 -1.86
N THR A 116 -3.85 -4.87 -0.61
CA THR A 116 -3.01 -4.63 0.56
C THR A 116 -2.13 -5.84 0.86
N VAL A 117 -2.71 -7.04 0.95
CA VAL A 117 -1.96 -8.28 1.24
C VAL A 117 -1.13 -8.72 0.03
N GLY A 118 -1.65 -8.53 -1.18
CA GLY A 118 -0.97 -8.93 -2.42
C GLY A 118 0.13 -7.95 -2.84
N SER A 119 0.11 -6.72 -2.34
CA SER A 119 1.20 -5.77 -2.51
C SER A 119 1.41 -4.89 -1.27
N PRO A 120 2.20 -5.36 -0.30
CA PRO A 120 2.67 -4.53 0.81
C PRO A 120 3.37 -3.25 0.34
N THR A 121 4.12 -3.31 -0.78
CA THR A 121 4.74 -2.11 -1.37
C THR A 121 3.71 -1.06 -1.73
N LEU A 122 2.56 -1.43 -2.32
CA LEU A 122 1.49 -0.49 -2.63
C LEU A 122 0.84 0.07 -1.37
N ALA A 123 0.64 -0.76 -0.35
CA ALA A 123 0.10 -0.32 0.94
C ALA A 123 1.02 0.70 1.63
N ALA A 124 2.31 0.40 1.72
CA ALA A 124 3.33 1.27 2.27
C ALA A 124 3.47 2.58 1.47
N TYR A 125 3.45 2.49 0.14
CA TYR A 125 3.43 3.66 -0.72
C TYR A 125 2.21 4.54 -0.46
N SER A 126 1.03 3.93 -0.33
CA SER A 126 -0.23 4.64 -0.08
C SER A 126 -0.23 5.35 1.27
N VAL A 127 0.33 4.73 2.31
CA VAL A 127 0.55 5.39 3.61
C VAL A 127 1.52 6.56 3.46
N ALA A 128 2.72 6.31 2.93
CA ALA A 128 3.78 7.30 2.87
C ALA A 128 3.37 8.53 2.04
N ILE A 129 2.73 8.33 0.90
CA ILE A 129 2.22 9.45 0.08
C ILE A 129 1.11 10.22 0.80
N THR A 130 0.30 9.56 1.62
CA THR A 130 -0.74 10.24 2.42
C THR A 130 -0.11 11.23 3.40
N VAL A 131 0.87 10.76 4.16
CA VAL A 131 1.56 11.59 5.15
C VAL A 131 2.35 12.73 4.49
N LEU A 132 3.08 12.43 3.41
CA LEU A 132 3.84 13.45 2.67
C LEU A 132 2.95 14.53 2.09
N ASN A 133 1.77 14.15 1.61
CA ASN A 133 0.78 15.07 1.11
C ASN A 133 0.22 15.94 2.22
N GLY A 134 -0.14 15.35 3.36
CA GLY A 134 -0.58 16.12 4.54
C GLY A 134 0.42 17.20 4.94
N ARG A 135 1.70 16.84 5.03
CA ARG A 135 2.77 17.78 5.35
C ARG A 135 2.99 18.85 4.27
N TRP A 136 2.86 18.48 3.00
CA TRP A 136 3.00 19.42 1.88
C TRP A 136 1.89 20.47 1.90
N VAL A 137 0.62 20.07 2.10
CA VAL A 137 -0.50 21.01 2.18
C VAL A 137 -0.36 21.94 3.37
N ALA A 138 -0.02 21.42 4.55
CA ALA A 138 0.21 22.24 5.73
C ALA A 138 1.28 23.32 5.49
N ARG A 139 2.41 22.97 4.85
CA ARG A 139 3.45 23.93 4.49
C ARG A 139 3.02 24.93 3.42
N LEU A 140 2.25 24.49 2.43
CA LEU A 140 1.76 25.35 1.35
C LEU A 140 0.84 26.44 1.91
N PHE A 141 -0.08 26.09 2.80
CA PHE A 141 -1.02 27.04 3.40
C PHE A 141 -0.45 27.83 4.57
N ALA A 142 0.61 27.37 5.23
CA ALA A 142 1.33 28.16 6.25
C ALA A 142 1.92 29.47 5.69
N GLN A 143 2.12 29.57 4.38
CA GLN A 143 2.61 30.78 3.71
C GLN A 143 1.50 31.83 3.49
N HIS A 144 0.24 31.47 3.69
CA HIS A 144 -0.91 32.33 3.44
C HIS A 144 -1.44 32.91 4.75
N THR A 145 -1.70 34.22 4.78
CA THR A 145 -2.26 34.95 5.93
C THR A 145 -3.78 35.14 5.85
N CYS A 146 -4.42 34.57 4.83
CA CYS A 146 -5.84 34.76 4.55
C CYS A 146 -6.75 34.19 5.65
N ARG A 147 -7.99 34.71 5.68
CA ARG A 147 -9.08 34.13 6.49
C ARG A 147 -9.27 32.64 6.15
N ASN A 148 -9.54 31.81 7.15
CA ASN A 148 -9.69 30.34 7.02
C ASN A 148 -8.45 29.56 6.55
N ALA A 149 -7.26 30.17 6.38
CA ALA A 149 -6.04 29.48 5.94
C ALA A 149 -5.64 28.29 6.85
N ARG A 150 -6.08 28.27 8.12
CA ARG A 150 -5.88 27.13 9.04
C ARG A 150 -6.87 25.99 8.85
N LYS A 151 -8.08 26.25 8.33
CA LYS A 151 -9.14 25.24 8.11
C LYS A 151 -8.95 24.48 6.80
N VAL A 152 -8.47 25.17 5.77
CA VAL A 152 -8.22 24.62 4.42
C VAL A 152 -7.33 23.37 4.42
N PRO A 153 -6.12 23.37 5.04
CA PRO A 153 -5.28 22.18 5.06
C PRO A 153 -5.95 20.99 5.75
N ARG A 154 -6.75 21.22 6.81
CA ARG A 154 -7.52 20.16 7.48
C ARG A 154 -8.59 19.54 6.58
N ILE A 155 -9.33 20.37 5.85
CA ILE A 155 -10.35 19.93 4.89
C ILE A 155 -9.69 19.16 3.74
N LEU A 156 -8.65 19.72 3.12
CA LEU A 156 -7.97 19.09 1.98
C LEU A 156 -7.31 17.76 2.35
N ASN A 157 -6.73 17.66 3.56
CA ASN A 157 -6.20 16.41 4.09
C ASN A 157 -7.32 15.38 4.33
N SER A 158 -8.45 15.81 4.89
CA SER A 158 -9.62 14.94 5.09
C SER A 158 -10.21 14.43 3.78
N LEU A 159 -10.13 15.23 2.71
CA LEU A 159 -10.64 14.89 1.37
C LEU A 159 -9.61 14.16 0.50
N GLN A 160 -8.43 13.81 1.02
CA GLN A 160 -7.39 13.14 0.24
C GLN A 160 -7.82 11.78 -0.35
N GLN A 161 -8.77 11.12 0.32
CA GLN A 161 -9.31 9.84 -0.12
C GLN A 161 -10.52 9.97 -1.04
N ALA A 162 -10.97 11.20 -1.31
CA ALA A 162 -12.13 11.50 -2.14
C ALA A 162 -11.71 11.94 -3.56
N PRO A 163 -12.54 11.70 -4.58
CA PRO A 163 -12.32 12.21 -5.94
C PRO A 163 -12.69 13.70 -6.02
N ILE A 164 -11.92 14.55 -5.34
CA ILE A 164 -12.16 16.00 -5.30
C ILE A 164 -11.89 16.63 -6.67
N ARG A 165 -12.78 17.53 -7.08
CA ARG A 165 -12.63 18.41 -8.23
C ARG A 165 -12.90 19.85 -7.79
N VAL A 166 -12.15 20.76 -8.38
CA VAL A 166 -12.36 22.20 -8.23
C VAL A 166 -12.86 22.70 -9.56
N ASN A 167 -14.03 23.35 -9.56
CA ASN A 167 -14.56 24.00 -10.73
C ASN A 167 -13.85 25.35 -10.91
N PRO A 168 -13.13 25.59 -12.02
CA PRO A 168 -12.46 26.87 -12.25
C PRO A 168 -13.45 28.02 -12.54
N ASP A 169 -14.75 27.74 -12.71
CA ASP A 169 -15.75 28.80 -12.91
C ASP A 169 -15.73 29.78 -11.72
N HIS A 170 -15.29 31.01 -12.01
CA HIS A 170 -15.15 32.11 -11.05
C HIS A 170 -16.47 32.52 -10.37
N SER A 171 -17.62 32.13 -10.91
CA SER A 171 -18.94 32.51 -10.42
C SER A 171 -19.24 32.07 -8.98
N LEU A 172 -18.66 30.94 -8.54
CA LEU A 172 -18.80 30.42 -7.17
C LEU A 172 -17.46 30.15 -6.50
N LEU A 173 -16.35 30.07 -7.25
CA LEU A 173 -15.03 29.83 -6.69
C LEU A 173 -14.48 31.07 -5.98
N ASP A 174 -14.46 32.23 -6.63
CA ASP A 174 -13.90 33.47 -6.04
C ASP A 174 -14.74 33.99 -4.86
N PRO A 175 -16.08 33.97 -4.90
CA PRO A 175 -16.92 34.39 -3.77
C PRO A 175 -16.73 33.51 -2.53
N LEU A 176 -16.43 32.22 -2.73
CA LEU A 176 -16.18 31.27 -1.64
C LEU A 176 -14.94 31.64 -0.82
N PHE A 177 -13.93 32.27 -1.46
CA PHE A 177 -12.71 32.70 -0.80
C PHE A 177 -12.77 34.16 -0.32
N CYS A 178 -13.51 35.04 -1.01
CA CYS A 178 -13.54 36.47 -0.73
C CYS A 178 -14.59 36.91 0.29
N LEU A 179 -15.78 36.29 0.27
CA LEU A 179 -16.92 36.81 1.02
C LEU A 179 -16.93 36.30 2.48
N PRO A 180 -16.99 37.19 3.48
CA PRO A 180 -17.20 36.81 4.88
C PRO A 180 -18.44 35.95 5.12
N SER A 181 -19.50 36.14 4.31
CA SER A 181 -20.72 35.33 4.40
C SER A 181 -20.49 33.85 4.15
N ASN A 182 -19.41 33.50 3.43
CA ASN A 182 -19.03 32.12 3.14
C ASN A 182 -18.11 31.50 4.22
N ASP A 183 -17.79 32.22 5.31
CA ASP A 183 -17.04 31.64 6.44
C ASP A 183 -17.76 30.44 7.06
N GLN A 184 -19.10 30.49 7.11
CA GLN A 184 -19.93 29.41 7.62
C GLN A 184 -19.83 28.13 6.77
N TRP A 185 -19.52 28.25 5.47
CA TRP A 185 -19.25 27.10 4.60
C TRP A 185 -18.01 26.34 5.06
N TRP A 186 -16.92 27.06 5.37
CA TRP A 186 -15.67 26.49 5.84
C TRP A 186 -15.84 25.81 7.21
N ASP A 187 -16.61 26.43 8.11
CA ASP A 187 -16.93 25.85 9.42
C ASP A 187 -17.79 24.61 9.33
N LYS A 188 -18.84 24.65 8.50
CA LYS A 188 -19.73 23.51 8.30
C LYS A 188 -18.98 22.32 7.71
N LEU A 189 -18.21 22.54 6.64
CA LEU A 189 -17.44 21.47 6.01
C LEU A 189 -16.37 20.90 6.95
N ALA A 190 -15.64 21.76 7.67
CA ALA A 190 -14.66 21.30 8.65
C ALA A 190 -15.32 20.46 9.75
N GLY A 191 -16.44 20.93 10.32
CA GLY A 191 -17.17 20.21 11.37
C GLY A 191 -17.76 18.88 10.91
N GLU A 192 -18.30 18.80 9.70
CA GLU A 192 -18.86 17.56 9.16
C GLU A 192 -17.78 16.53 8.76
N LEU A 193 -16.57 16.98 8.43
CA LEU A 193 -15.40 16.14 8.20
C LEU A 193 -14.67 15.74 9.49
N ASP A 194 -14.88 16.46 10.59
CA ASP A 194 -14.28 16.23 11.90
C ASP A 194 -14.97 15.10 12.69
N TRP A 195 -15.10 13.95 12.04
CA TRP A 195 -15.50 12.72 12.72
C TRP A 195 -14.28 11.88 13.05
N ALA A 196 -13.90 11.88 14.32
CA ALA A 196 -12.82 11.06 14.83
C ALA A 196 -13.35 9.69 15.28
N ARG A 197 -12.86 8.60 14.65
CA ARG A 197 -12.75 7.31 15.34
C ARG A 197 -11.84 6.34 14.58
N THR A 198 -10.58 6.28 14.99
CA THR A 198 -9.69 5.17 14.60
C THR A 198 -9.13 4.40 15.77
N TRP A 199 -8.79 5.06 16.87
CA TRP A 199 -8.39 4.36 18.09
C TRP A 199 -9.61 3.77 18.80
N SER A 200 -10.06 2.61 18.32
CA SER A 200 -10.87 1.73 19.15
C SER A 200 -9.95 0.99 20.13
N ILE A 201 -10.44 0.75 21.35
CA ILE A 201 -9.73 -0.10 22.32
C ILE A 201 -9.41 -1.46 21.70
N SER A 202 -10.34 -1.99 20.90
CA SER A 202 -10.14 -3.23 20.14
C SER A 202 -8.92 -3.19 19.21
N ALA A 203 -8.76 -2.11 18.43
CA ALA A 203 -7.61 -1.95 17.54
C ALA A 203 -6.29 -1.86 18.32
N ALA A 204 -6.26 -1.09 19.41
CA ALA A 204 -5.09 -0.95 20.27
C ALA A 204 -4.69 -2.29 20.92
N THR A 205 -5.66 -3.01 21.49
CA THR A 205 -5.44 -4.34 22.09
C THR A 205 -4.98 -5.35 21.03
N SER A 206 -5.54 -5.32 19.81
CA SER A 206 -5.12 -6.20 18.72
C SER A 206 -3.65 -5.98 18.36
N ILE A 207 -3.22 -4.73 18.19
CA ILE A 207 -1.82 -4.38 17.91
C ILE A 207 -0.91 -4.84 19.05
N LEU A 208 -1.27 -4.53 20.30
CA LEU A 208 -0.51 -4.94 21.47
C LEU A 208 -0.35 -6.47 21.51
N TRP A 209 -1.42 -7.21 21.24
CA TRP A 209 -1.37 -8.67 21.24
C TRP A 209 -0.47 -9.23 20.14
N VAL A 210 -0.45 -8.64 18.95
CA VAL A 210 0.49 -9.07 17.89
C VAL A 210 1.94 -8.78 18.28
N VAL A 211 2.22 -7.62 18.89
CA VAL A 211 3.58 -7.28 19.38
C VAL A 211 4.02 -8.29 20.45
N VAL A 212 3.15 -8.53 21.43
CA VAL A 212 3.40 -9.50 22.51
C VAL A 212 3.63 -10.89 21.93
N ALA A 213 2.72 -11.39 21.10
CA ALA A 213 2.86 -12.69 20.45
C ALA A 213 4.17 -12.80 19.68
N TYR A 214 4.51 -11.79 18.86
CA TYR A 214 5.77 -11.79 18.12
C TYR A 214 7.00 -11.84 19.05
N ILE A 215 7.03 -11.06 20.13
CA ILE A 215 8.13 -11.07 21.10
C ILE A 215 8.25 -12.45 21.76
N PHE A 216 7.15 -12.98 22.31
CA PHE A 216 7.15 -14.27 22.99
C PHE A 216 7.53 -15.41 22.06
N THR A 217 6.99 -15.46 20.84
CA THR A 217 7.35 -16.48 19.85
C THR A 217 8.84 -16.45 19.50
N ASN A 218 9.42 -15.26 19.33
CA ASN A 218 10.86 -15.17 19.06
C ASN A 218 11.70 -15.55 20.28
N VAL A 219 11.33 -15.09 21.49
CA VAL A 219 12.05 -15.44 22.73
C VAL A 219 12.03 -16.95 22.98
N ASP A 220 10.88 -17.58 22.89
CA ASP A 220 10.73 -19.04 23.03
C ASP A 220 11.59 -19.79 22.00
N TYR A 221 11.64 -19.28 20.78
CA TYR A 221 12.47 -19.86 19.74
C TYR A 221 13.98 -19.72 20.02
N TYR A 222 14.42 -18.58 20.56
CA TYR A 222 15.83 -18.34 20.87
C TYR A 222 16.32 -19.11 22.09
N MET A 223 15.47 -19.19 23.12
CA MET A 223 15.77 -19.86 24.38
C MET A 223 15.76 -21.39 24.24
N ALA A 224 15.26 -21.92 23.12
CA ALA A 224 15.30 -23.34 22.82
C ALA A 224 16.74 -23.88 22.82
N ASP A 225 16.93 -24.99 23.53
CA ASP A 225 18.20 -25.71 23.52
C ASP A 225 18.42 -26.46 22.19
N PHE A 226 19.62 -27.00 21.99
CA PHE A 226 19.96 -27.70 20.74
C PHE A 226 19.10 -28.97 20.48
N LYS A 227 18.63 -29.65 21.53
CA LYS A 227 17.82 -30.87 21.39
C LYS A 227 16.39 -30.51 20.98
N GLU A 228 15.79 -29.53 21.65
CA GLU A 228 14.47 -28.99 21.36
C GLU A 228 14.40 -28.38 19.95
N PHE A 229 15.46 -27.67 19.56
CA PHE A 229 15.59 -27.11 18.22
C PHE A 229 15.50 -28.17 17.12
N ARG A 230 16.22 -29.29 17.28
CA ARG A 230 16.24 -30.39 16.30
C ARG A 230 14.91 -31.13 16.21
N SER A 231 14.14 -31.21 17.28
CA SER A 231 12.90 -32.00 17.32
C SER A 231 11.65 -31.25 16.87
N VAL A 232 11.57 -29.94 17.10
CA VAL A 232 10.31 -29.17 16.93
C VAL A 232 10.48 -27.90 16.11
N LYS A 233 11.59 -27.17 16.27
CA LYS A 233 11.71 -25.76 15.81
C LYS A 233 12.48 -25.58 14.49
N ALA A 234 12.99 -26.65 13.89
CA ALA A 234 13.71 -26.64 12.61
C ALA A 234 12.83 -26.35 11.37
N SER A 235 11.51 -26.31 11.53
CA SER A 235 10.48 -26.15 10.47
C SER A 235 10.61 -24.83 9.66
N GLY A 236 11.28 -23.82 10.22
CA GLY A 236 11.57 -22.55 9.55
C GLY A 236 10.48 -21.48 9.64
N GLY A 237 9.46 -21.63 10.50
CA GLY A 237 8.32 -20.70 10.66
C GLY A 237 8.70 -19.22 10.86
N GLN A 238 9.88 -18.94 11.42
CA GLN A 238 10.40 -17.57 11.64
C GLN A 238 10.42 -16.69 10.39
N GLY A 239 10.69 -17.29 9.22
CA GLY A 239 10.69 -16.58 7.95
C GLY A 239 9.32 -15.94 7.67
N ILE A 240 8.23 -16.67 7.94
CA ILE A 240 6.86 -16.15 7.81
C ILE A 240 6.62 -15.04 8.82
N GLY A 241 7.05 -15.24 10.06
CA GLY A 241 6.97 -14.23 11.11
C GLY A 241 7.50 -12.88 10.67
N SER A 242 8.73 -12.84 10.12
CA SER A 242 9.35 -11.59 9.66
C SER A 242 8.75 -11.08 8.35
N LEU A 243 8.29 -11.97 7.48
CA LEU A 243 7.64 -11.61 6.23
C LEU A 243 6.33 -10.85 6.44
N TRP A 244 5.61 -11.08 7.54
CA TRP A 244 4.33 -10.41 7.84
C TRP A 244 4.47 -9.16 8.72
N ILE A 245 5.65 -8.87 9.26
CA ILE A 245 5.89 -7.69 10.12
C ILE A 245 5.46 -6.38 9.46
N TRP A 246 5.55 -6.26 8.12
CA TRP A 246 5.13 -5.05 7.40
C TRP A 246 3.67 -4.65 7.67
N LEU A 247 2.80 -5.59 8.06
CA LEU A 247 1.39 -5.27 8.30
C LEU A 247 1.23 -4.35 9.52
N LEU A 248 2.07 -4.53 10.53
CA LEU A 248 2.03 -3.75 11.77
C LEU A 248 2.23 -2.24 11.55
N PRO A 249 3.31 -1.76 10.90
CA PRO A 249 3.50 -0.34 10.63
C PRO A 249 2.40 0.22 9.72
N ILE A 250 1.84 -0.58 8.81
CA ILE A 250 0.74 -0.17 7.92
C ILE A 250 -0.56 0.07 8.71
N VAL A 251 -0.94 -0.88 9.57
CA VAL A 251 -2.14 -0.75 10.42
C VAL A 251 -1.98 0.43 11.36
N ILE A 252 -0.84 0.54 12.07
CA ILE A 252 -0.57 1.67 12.97
C ILE A 252 -0.69 2.99 12.23
N ALA A 253 -0.04 3.11 11.07
CA ALA A 253 -0.06 4.36 10.31
C ALA A 253 -1.48 4.72 9.81
N TRP A 254 -2.26 3.76 9.32
CA TRP A 254 -3.63 4.04 8.90
C TRP A 254 -4.55 4.42 10.08
N LEU A 255 -4.36 3.83 11.25
CA LEU A 255 -5.08 4.25 12.45
C LEU A 255 -4.69 5.67 12.90
N GLN A 256 -3.40 6.03 12.81
CA GLN A 256 -2.93 7.38 13.14
C GLN A 256 -3.42 8.43 12.13
N ILE A 257 -3.38 8.14 10.84
CA ILE A 257 -3.83 9.06 9.78
C ILE A 257 -5.35 9.23 9.80
N SER A 258 -6.09 8.20 10.19
CA SER A 258 -7.57 8.18 10.18
C SER A 258 -8.16 8.61 8.83
N PRO A 259 -7.82 7.91 7.73
CA PRO A 259 -8.28 8.28 6.41
C PRO A 259 -9.81 8.25 6.35
N LYS A 260 -10.41 9.35 5.87
CA LYS A 260 -11.86 9.46 5.72
C LYS A 260 -12.27 8.66 4.50
N CYS A 261 -12.75 7.44 4.72
CA CYS A 261 -13.06 6.51 3.61
C CYS A 261 -14.56 6.34 3.37
N ASP A 262 -15.45 6.84 4.23
CA ASP A 262 -16.91 6.70 4.06
C ASP A 262 -17.42 7.61 2.93
N ALA A 263 -17.58 7.05 1.73
CA ALA A 263 -17.98 7.81 0.55
C ALA A 263 -19.36 8.48 0.69
N PRO A 264 -20.43 7.79 1.16
CA PRO A 264 -21.72 8.44 1.46
C PRO A 264 -21.59 9.62 2.41
N ARG A 265 -20.85 9.47 3.51
CA ARG A 265 -20.68 10.53 4.51
C ARG A 265 -19.91 11.73 3.96
N LEU A 266 -18.82 11.47 3.25
CA LEU A 266 -18.04 12.53 2.58
C LEU A 266 -18.87 13.32 1.57
N ARG A 267 -19.68 12.61 0.77
CA ARG A 267 -20.55 13.25 -0.22
C ARG A 267 -21.64 14.08 0.45
N LYS A 268 -22.26 13.54 1.49
CA LYS A 268 -23.22 14.29 2.29
C LYS A 268 -22.57 15.57 2.83
N ALA A 269 -21.38 15.47 3.40
CA ALA A 269 -20.69 16.62 3.97
C ALA A 269 -20.39 17.73 2.95
N VAL A 270 -19.87 17.36 1.78
CA VAL A 270 -19.58 18.32 0.71
C VAL A 270 -20.87 18.94 0.15
N ASN A 271 -21.93 18.15 -0.02
CA ASN A 271 -23.21 18.65 -0.52
C ASN A 271 -23.91 19.58 0.49
N ASP A 272 -23.90 19.22 1.77
CA ASP A 272 -24.52 19.99 2.85
C ASP A 272 -23.78 21.33 3.02
N ALA A 273 -22.46 21.36 2.87
CA ALA A 273 -21.69 22.61 2.81
C ALA A 273 -22.05 23.43 1.55
N ASN A 274 -22.04 22.82 0.36
CA ASN A 274 -22.34 23.53 -0.89
C ASN A 274 -23.75 24.15 -0.94
N ALA A 275 -24.70 23.66 -0.14
CA ALA A 275 -26.04 24.22 -0.04
C ALA A 275 -26.11 25.62 0.60
N ILE A 276 -25.05 26.08 1.28
CA ILE A 276 -25.01 27.37 1.98
C ILE A 276 -24.05 28.40 1.36
N VAL A 277 -23.52 28.13 0.15
CA VAL A 277 -22.65 29.09 -0.55
C VAL A 277 -23.47 30.28 -1.01
N ALA A 278 -23.08 31.48 -0.57
CA ALA A 278 -23.62 32.73 -1.06
C ALA A 278 -22.88 33.16 -2.35
N PRO A 279 -23.61 33.44 -3.45
CA PRO A 279 -23.03 34.06 -4.63
C PRO A 279 -22.68 35.54 -4.35
N VAL A 280 -22.00 36.19 -5.29
CA VAL A 280 -21.82 37.65 -5.26
C VAL A 280 -23.18 38.34 -5.35
N ASP A 281 -23.36 39.43 -4.61
CA ASP A 281 -24.62 40.13 -4.45
C ASP A 281 -25.02 40.85 -5.76
N THR A 282 -25.76 40.15 -6.62
CA THR A 282 -26.28 40.66 -7.91
C THR A 282 -27.73 41.13 -7.83
N GLY A 283 -28.33 41.14 -6.64
CA GLY A 283 -29.78 41.29 -6.44
C GLY A 283 -30.46 39.94 -6.19
N PHE A 284 -31.49 39.93 -5.34
CA PHE A 284 -32.09 38.71 -4.79
C PHE A 284 -32.59 37.69 -5.84
N GLU A 285 -33.06 38.13 -7.00
CA GLU A 285 -33.54 37.23 -8.07
C GLU A 285 -32.41 36.62 -8.92
N GLU A 286 -31.33 37.37 -9.16
CA GLU A 286 -30.23 36.96 -10.05
C GLU A 286 -29.21 36.07 -9.31
N ALA A 287 -28.98 36.33 -8.01
CA ALA A 287 -28.20 35.49 -7.12
C ALA A 287 -28.78 34.05 -7.04
N ALA A 288 -30.10 33.90 -6.90
CA ALA A 288 -30.76 32.60 -6.87
C ALA A 288 -30.65 31.83 -8.21
N GLN A 289 -30.63 32.55 -9.33
CA GLN A 289 -30.41 31.95 -10.65
C GLN A 289 -28.96 31.49 -10.86
N ILE A 290 -27.98 32.24 -10.36
CA ILE A 290 -26.55 31.86 -10.41
C ILE A 290 -26.31 30.59 -9.60
N THR A 291 -26.83 30.49 -8.37
CA THR A 291 -26.66 29.30 -7.52
C THR A 291 -27.38 28.08 -8.08
N SER A 292 -28.53 28.25 -8.74
CA SER A 292 -29.29 27.13 -9.33
C SER A 292 -28.71 26.61 -10.66
N ARG A 293 -27.94 27.42 -11.40
CA ARG A 293 -27.33 27.03 -12.68
C ARG A 293 -25.84 26.68 -12.58
N SER A 294 -25.12 27.24 -11.61
CA SER A 294 -23.67 27.07 -11.50
C SER A 294 -23.30 25.76 -10.81
N ARG A 295 -22.23 25.13 -11.29
CA ARG A 295 -21.66 23.95 -10.62
C ARG A 295 -20.90 24.39 -9.36
N PRO A 296 -20.98 23.63 -8.26
CA PRO A 296 -20.26 23.96 -7.03
C PRO A 296 -18.75 24.14 -7.24
N ALA A 297 -18.16 25.08 -6.51
CA ALA A 297 -16.73 25.37 -6.57
C ALA A 297 -15.85 24.16 -6.19
N ILE A 298 -16.23 23.43 -5.15
CA ILE A 298 -15.59 22.17 -4.74
C ILE A 298 -16.65 21.07 -4.79
N LEU A 299 -16.36 19.99 -5.52
CA LEU A 299 -17.28 18.87 -5.66
C LEU A 299 -16.54 17.53 -5.61
N LEU A 300 -17.28 16.47 -5.27
CA LEU A 300 -16.79 15.10 -5.40
C LEU A 300 -17.35 14.50 -6.69
N GLU A 301 -16.46 14.16 -7.62
CA GLU A 301 -16.84 13.59 -8.92
C GLU A 301 -17.63 12.29 -8.70
N ASN A 302 -18.77 12.17 -9.39
CA ASN A 302 -19.62 10.98 -9.31
C ASN A 302 -19.59 10.16 -10.61
N ASN A 303 -18.92 10.64 -11.66
CA ASN A 303 -18.94 9.99 -12.97
C ASN A 303 -17.91 8.86 -13.04
N ARG A 304 -18.38 7.62 -12.90
CA ARG A 304 -17.55 6.40 -13.00
C ARG A 304 -17.15 6.13 -14.46
N MET A 305 -16.25 6.93 -15.01
CA MET A 305 -15.60 6.60 -16.27
C MET A 305 -14.62 5.43 -16.07
N SER A 306 -14.54 4.53 -17.06
CA SER A 306 -13.61 3.39 -17.03
C SER A 306 -12.15 3.82 -16.78
N LEU A 307 -11.75 4.99 -17.30
CA LEU A 307 -10.43 5.57 -17.13
C LEU A 307 -10.10 5.89 -15.67
N ASN A 308 -11.06 6.38 -14.88
CA ASN A 308 -10.83 6.88 -13.51
C ASN A 308 -11.58 6.05 -12.44
N ALA A 309 -11.87 4.78 -12.75
CA ALA A 309 -12.66 3.91 -11.87
C ALA A 309 -12.06 3.78 -10.46
N ASP A 310 -10.74 3.75 -10.33
CA ASP A 310 -10.06 3.61 -9.04
C ASP A 310 -9.99 4.92 -8.25
N GLU A 311 -10.04 6.06 -8.94
CA GLU A 311 -10.05 7.39 -8.33
C GLU A 311 -11.26 7.54 -7.39
N HIS A 312 -12.39 6.93 -7.77
CA HIS A 312 -13.66 6.97 -7.05
C HIS A 312 -13.71 6.01 -5.84
N ARG A 313 -12.71 5.14 -5.65
CA ARG A 313 -12.69 4.15 -4.55
C ARG A 313 -12.02 4.77 -3.33
N THR A 314 -12.77 5.09 -2.29
CA THR A 314 -12.29 5.83 -1.12
C THR A 314 -11.35 5.08 -0.18
N ALA A 315 -11.09 3.79 -0.39
CA ALA A 315 -10.11 3.07 0.43
C ALA A 315 -8.68 3.61 0.19
N PRO A 316 -7.83 3.69 1.22
CA PRO A 316 -6.53 4.38 1.13
C PRO A 316 -5.55 3.74 0.16
N ILE A 317 -5.66 2.43 -0.04
CA ILE A 317 -4.84 1.65 -0.98
C ILE A 317 -4.93 2.15 -2.43
N TYR A 318 -6.00 2.88 -2.79
CA TYR A 318 -6.20 3.46 -4.12
C TYR A 318 -5.54 4.82 -4.33
N ASN A 319 -4.76 5.33 -3.35
CA ASN A 319 -4.12 6.64 -3.45
C ASN A 319 -3.19 6.81 -4.65
N TYR A 320 -2.63 5.72 -5.20
CA TYR A 320 -1.87 5.77 -6.46
C TYR A 320 -2.65 6.39 -7.62
N SER A 321 -3.99 6.28 -7.62
CA SER A 321 -4.85 6.78 -8.70
C SER A 321 -5.35 8.21 -8.47
N ARG A 322 -5.43 8.66 -7.21
CA ARG A 322 -5.93 10.00 -6.82
C ARG A 322 -4.86 11.04 -6.63
N PHE A 323 -3.64 10.61 -6.30
CA PHE A 323 -2.58 11.50 -5.85
C PHE A 323 -2.40 12.73 -6.76
N PHE A 324 -2.37 12.51 -8.07
CA PHE A 324 -2.16 13.58 -9.04
C PHE A 324 -3.35 14.53 -9.16
N SER A 325 -4.57 14.00 -9.27
CA SER A 325 -5.77 14.82 -9.39
C SER A 325 -6.06 15.62 -8.11
N TRP A 326 -5.86 15.00 -6.96
CA TRP A 326 -5.96 15.67 -5.67
C TRP A 326 -4.89 16.77 -5.53
N ALA A 327 -3.62 16.50 -5.89
CA ALA A 327 -2.56 17.50 -5.79
C ALA A 327 -2.80 18.69 -6.73
N ALA A 328 -3.36 18.44 -7.93
CA ALA A 328 -3.78 19.50 -8.85
C ALA A 328 -4.91 20.35 -8.25
N ALA A 329 -5.93 19.73 -7.65
CA ALA A 329 -7.01 20.44 -6.97
C ALA A 329 -6.49 21.33 -5.82
N VAL A 330 -5.54 20.84 -5.02
CA VAL A 330 -4.91 21.62 -3.96
C VAL A 330 -4.18 22.85 -4.52
N GLU A 331 -3.45 22.71 -5.62
CA GLU A 331 -2.79 23.86 -6.25
C GLU A 331 -3.76 24.88 -6.79
N THR A 332 -4.88 24.45 -7.38
CA THR A 332 -5.95 25.37 -7.81
C THR A 332 -6.47 26.16 -6.60
N VAL A 333 -6.79 25.50 -5.49
CA VAL A 333 -7.23 26.18 -4.26
C VAL A 333 -6.17 27.14 -3.74
N SER A 334 -4.89 26.72 -3.70
CA SER A 334 -3.80 27.58 -3.24
C SER A 334 -3.57 28.79 -4.16
N ALA A 335 -3.73 28.62 -5.48
CA ALA A 335 -3.61 29.71 -6.44
C ALA A 335 -4.72 30.74 -6.21
N SER A 336 -5.96 30.30 -6.05
CA SER A 336 -7.08 31.17 -5.68
C SER A 336 -6.79 31.91 -4.37
N PHE A 337 -6.28 31.24 -3.32
CA PHE A 337 -5.90 31.93 -2.08
C PHE A 337 -4.82 33.00 -2.26
N ARG A 338 -3.82 32.73 -3.11
CA ARG A 338 -2.72 33.66 -3.38
C ARG A 338 -3.20 34.91 -4.13
N GLU A 339 -4.07 34.73 -5.13
CA GLU A 339 -4.65 35.84 -5.87
C GLU A 339 -5.48 36.74 -4.95
N HIS A 340 -6.30 36.15 -4.09
CA HIS A 340 -7.20 36.89 -3.20
C HIS A 340 -6.54 37.48 -1.95
N SER A 341 -5.37 36.95 -1.52
CA SER A 341 -4.55 37.58 -0.46
C SER A 341 -4.14 39.02 -0.77
N ARG A 342 -4.11 39.39 -2.06
CA ARG A 342 -3.79 40.75 -2.51
C ARG A 342 -4.98 41.70 -2.38
N CYS A 343 -6.21 41.18 -2.48
CA CYS A 343 -7.45 41.98 -2.39
C CYS A 343 -7.82 42.35 -0.94
N THR A 344 -7.33 41.62 0.06
CA THR A 344 -7.66 41.88 1.49
C THR A 344 -6.99 43.14 2.05
N ASN A 345 -6.03 43.74 1.32
CA ASN A 345 -5.35 44.98 1.71
C ASN A 345 -6.00 46.25 1.11
N GLN A 346 -7.08 46.12 0.33
CA GLN A 346 -7.85 47.26 -0.17
C GLN A 346 -9.13 47.46 0.65
N PRO A 347 -9.52 48.71 0.94
CA PRO A 347 -10.76 49.00 1.67
C PRO A 347 -11.95 48.42 0.89
N GLN A 348 -12.91 47.88 1.65
CA GLN A 348 -14.11 47.19 1.15
C GLN A 348 -14.89 48.06 0.15
N HIS A 349 -14.60 47.92 -1.14
CA HIS A 349 -15.54 48.31 -2.18
C HIS A 349 -16.42 47.10 -2.49
N ARG A 350 -17.74 47.32 -2.42
CA ARG A 350 -18.76 46.33 -2.82
C ARG A 350 -18.42 45.83 -4.22
N LEU A 351 -18.07 44.55 -4.33
CA LEU A 351 -18.05 43.83 -5.60
C LEU A 351 -19.47 43.85 -6.17
N LEU A 352 -19.74 44.82 -7.05
CA LEU A 352 -20.99 44.96 -7.78
C LEU A 352 -20.74 44.44 -9.19
N VAL A 353 -21.39 43.34 -9.56
CA VAL A 353 -21.40 42.84 -10.94
C VAL A 353 -22.46 43.63 -11.71
N VAL A 354 -22.07 44.32 -12.77
CA VAL A 354 -23.01 44.99 -13.69
C VAL A 354 -23.34 44.02 -14.82
N PRO A 355 -24.63 43.76 -15.14
CA PRO A 355 -24.98 42.93 -16.28
C PRO A 355 -24.64 43.67 -17.58
N THR A 356 -23.72 43.13 -18.38
CA THR A 356 -23.57 43.56 -19.78
C THR A 356 -24.69 42.94 -20.61
N SER A 357 -25.68 43.75 -20.97
CA SER A 357 -26.70 43.39 -21.94
C SER A 357 -26.09 43.21 -23.32
N GLY A 358 -25.75 41.97 -23.69
CA GLY A 358 -25.25 41.67 -25.03
C GLY A 358 -24.78 40.23 -25.23
N VAL A 359 -25.72 39.34 -25.60
CA VAL A 359 -25.53 38.11 -26.39
C VAL A 359 -24.18 37.36 -26.21
N SER A 360 -24.02 36.69 -25.07
CA SER A 360 -23.36 35.39 -24.89
C SER A 360 -23.19 35.19 -23.38
N GLY A 361 -23.49 34.00 -22.85
CA GLY A 361 -23.59 33.73 -21.41
C GLY A 361 -22.27 33.70 -20.64
N TYR A 362 -21.46 34.75 -20.74
CA TYR A 362 -20.32 35.05 -19.88
C TYR A 362 -20.65 36.30 -19.07
N VAL A 363 -20.59 36.18 -17.74
CA VAL A 363 -20.67 37.32 -16.83
C VAL A 363 -19.25 37.84 -16.67
N ASP A 364 -18.93 38.92 -17.37
CA ASP A 364 -17.68 39.64 -17.19
C ASP A 364 -17.85 40.61 -16.00
N ILE A 365 -16.92 40.58 -15.05
CA ILE A 365 -16.99 41.40 -13.84
C ILE A 365 -16.54 42.82 -14.20
N ALA A 366 -17.44 43.61 -14.81
CA ALA A 366 -17.16 45.01 -15.15
C ALA A 366 -17.49 45.93 -13.96
N GLU A 367 -16.45 46.48 -13.34
CA GLU A 367 -16.52 47.45 -12.24
C GLU A 367 -16.91 48.85 -12.79
N ARG A 368 -18.00 49.45 -12.30
CA ARG A 368 -18.34 50.85 -12.63
C ARG A 368 -17.54 51.79 -11.73
N TYR A 369 -16.39 52.26 -12.22
CA TYR A 369 -15.64 53.36 -11.63
C TYR A 369 -16.47 54.66 -11.67
N SER A 370 -16.61 55.32 -10.52
CA SER A 370 -17.03 56.72 -10.45
C SER A 370 -15.97 57.57 -11.15
N GLU A 371 -16.42 58.46 -12.05
CA GLU A 371 -15.61 59.37 -12.86
C GLU A 371 -14.67 60.24 -12.00
N SER A 372 -13.45 59.79 -11.76
CA SER A 372 -12.29 60.68 -11.59
C SER A 372 -10.97 59.90 -11.73
N SER A 373 -10.34 60.08 -12.90
CA SER A 373 -8.97 59.66 -13.26
C SER A 373 -8.73 58.15 -13.52
N PRO A 374 -8.16 57.77 -14.68
CA PRO A 374 -8.07 56.38 -15.10
C PRO A 374 -6.77 55.75 -14.60
N GLU A 375 -6.79 55.13 -13.42
CA GLU A 375 -5.82 54.08 -13.12
C GLU A 375 -6.52 52.73 -13.27
N LYS A 376 -6.38 52.17 -14.47
CA LYS A 376 -6.94 50.90 -14.90
C LYS A 376 -6.40 49.81 -13.97
N LEU A 377 -7.22 49.32 -13.03
CA LEU A 377 -6.90 48.10 -12.29
C LEU A 377 -7.01 46.95 -13.29
N ASP A 378 -5.89 46.70 -13.96
CA ASP A 378 -5.69 45.57 -14.86
C ASP A 378 -5.84 44.31 -13.99
N TYR A 379 -7.03 43.71 -13.96
CA TYR A 379 -7.17 42.35 -13.44
C TYR A 379 -6.26 41.51 -14.34
N PRO A 380 -5.13 41.00 -13.82
CA PRO A 380 -4.23 40.27 -14.66
C PRO A 380 -5.00 39.05 -15.17
N GLU A 381 -5.13 38.92 -16.50
CA GLU A 381 -5.60 37.68 -17.12
C GLU A 381 -4.99 36.49 -16.38
N PRO A 382 -5.76 35.44 -16.04
CA PRO A 382 -5.29 34.35 -15.21
C PRO A 382 -4.10 33.66 -15.88
N ARG A 383 -2.89 34.04 -15.45
CA ARG A 383 -1.60 33.47 -15.89
C ARG A 383 -1.32 32.11 -15.25
N TYR A 384 -2.34 31.37 -14.81
CA TYR A 384 -2.16 30.03 -14.28
C TYR A 384 -2.62 29.00 -15.30
N ALA A 385 -1.77 28.75 -16.31
CA ALA A 385 -1.90 27.56 -17.12
C ALA A 385 -1.91 26.34 -16.19
N PRO A 386 -2.92 25.45 -16.25
CA PRO A 386 -2.98 24.27 -15.39
C PRO A 386 -1.70 23.46 -15.54
N ARG A 387 -0.93 23.32 -14.46
CA ARG A 387 0.25 22.46 -14.48
C ARG A 387 -0.22 21.01 -14.59
N LEU A 388 0.39 20.26 -15.51
CA LEU A 388 0.11 18.83 -15.65
C LEU A 388 0.36 18.07 -14.34
N PHE A 389 1.36 18.50 -13.57
CA PHE A 389 1.67 17.95 -12.24
C PHE A 389 1.92 19.08 -11.25
N ALA A 390 1.40 18.92 -10.04
CA ALA A 390 1.64 19.85 -8.95
C ALA A 390 3.13 19.90 -8.55
N THR A 391 3.53 20.99 -7.92
CA THR A 391 4.86 21.20 -7.35
C THR A 391 5.26 20.10 -6.38
N GLY A 392 6.51 19.64 -6.50
CA GLY A 392 7.07 18.60 -5.63
C GLY A 392 6.39 17.23 -5.72
N THR A 393 5.51 16.99 -6.70
CA THR A 393 4.79 15.71 -6.88
C THR A 393 5.78 14.55 -7.06
N TRP A 394 6.76 14.70 -7.94
CA TRP A 394 7.78 13.68 -8.21
C TRP A 394 8.67 13.39 -7.00
N GLY A 395 9.05 14.42 -6.24
CA GLY A 395 9.86 14.25 -5.03
C GLY A 395 9.10 13.49 -3.93
N ARG A 396 7.83 13.83 -3.71
CA ARG A 396 6.96 13.09 -2.77
C ARG A 396 6.74 11.64 -3.22
N MET A 397 6.50 11.43 -4.51
CA MET A 397 6.35 10.09 -5.07
C MET A 397 7.62 9.26 -4.87
N ALA A 398 8.79 9.80 -5.23
CA ALA A 398 10.07 9.11 -5.07
C ALA A 398 10.36 8.76 -3.60
N LEU A 399 10.16 9.70 -2.67
CA LEU A 399 10.36 9.43 -1.25
C LEU A 399 9.36 8.37 -0.71
N ALA A 400 8.09 8.44 -1.12
CA ALA A 400 7.10 7.42 -0.77
C ALA A 400 7.49 6.04 -1.31
N SER A 401 8.03 5.97 -2.53
CA SER A 401 8.52 4.73 -3.15
C SER A 401 9.73 4.16 -2.39
N LEU A 402 10.70 4.99 -2.02
CA LEU A 402 11.88 4.56 -1.27
C LEU A 402 11.49 3.98 0.10
N LEU A 403 10.59 4.64 0.83
CA LEU A 403 10.09 4.16 2.12
C LEU A 403 9.29 2.85 1.96
N ALA A 404 8.47 2.75 0.92
CA ALA A 404 7.68 1.56 0.65
C ALA A 404 8.55 0.34 0.30
N LEU A 405 9.55 0.54 -0.57
CA LEU A 405 10.51 -0.49 -0.94
C LEU A 405 11.39 -0.87 0.25
N GLY A 406 11.83 0.11 1.05
CA GLY A 406 12.61 -0.12 2.26
C GLY A 406 11.86 -0.97 3.28
N LEU A 407 10.57 -0.70 3.51
CA LEU A 407 9.75 -1.53 4.38
C LEU A 407 9.57 -2.94 3.81
N GLN A 408 9.11 -3.08 2.56
CA GLN A 408 8.82 -4.39 1.96
C GLN A 408 10.07 -5.26 1.85
N TRP A 409 11.17 -4.73 1.30
CA TRP A 409 12.40 -5.50 1.13
C TRP A 409 13.17 -5.65 2.44
N GLY A 410 12.95 -4.79 3.42
CA GLY A 410 13.45 -5.02 4.79
C GLY A 410 12.82 -6.25 5.43
N THR A 411 11.49 -6.36 5.40
CA THR A 411 10.76 -7.48 6.02
C THR A 411 10.85 -8.77 5.18
N ALA A 412 10.63 -8.68 3.87
CA ALA A 412 10.74 -9.84 2.98
C ALA A 412 12.20 -10.27 2.78
N GLY A 413 13.13 -9.33 2.69
CA GLY A 413 14.56 -9.62 2.60
C GLY A 413 15.08 -10.35 3.85
N ALA A 414 14.64 -9.94 5.04
CA ALA A 414 14.93 -10.69 6.27
C ALA A 414 14.42 -12.14 6.19
N ALA A 415 13.19 -12.36 5.73
CA ALA A 415 12.63 -13.71 5.53
C ALA A 415 13.42 -14.54 4.51
N ILE A 416 13.81 -13.93 3.38
CA ILE A 416 14.63 -14.58 2.33
C ILE A 416 16.01 -14.94 2.90
N LEU A 417 16.68 -14.01 3.58
CA LEU A 417 17.99 -14.23 4.16
C LEU A 417 17.98 -15.31 5.24
N MET A 418 16.94 -15.36 6.09
CA MET A 418 16.77 -16.44 7.07
C MET A 418 16.69 -17.80 6.40
N ALA A 419 15.96 -17.91 5.29
CA ALA A 419 15.83 -19.17 4.56
C ALA A 419 17.08 -19.53 3.73
N VAL A 420 17.81 -18.55 3.20
CA VAL A 420 19.06 -18.77 2.43
C VAL A 420 20.24 -19.13 3.32
N ARG A 421 20.27 -18.64 4.56
CA ARG A 421 21.31 -18.92 5.57
C ARG A 421 21.04 -20.18 6.38
N THR A 422 20.19 -21.08 5.88
CA THR A 422 20.06 -22.44 6.42
C THR A 422 21.32 -23.28 6.08
N PRO A 423 21.57 -24.40 6.76
CA PRO A 423 22.80 -25.18 6.58
C PRO A 423 23.01 -25.64 5.14
N THR A 424 21.91 -26.01 4.45
CA THR A 424 21.92 -26.03 2.99
C THR A 424 21.89 -24.59 2.44
N THR A 425 23.05 -23.95 2.42
CA THR A 425 23.16 -22.56 1.98
C THR A 425 22.73 -22.38 0.53
N GLY A 426 21.87 -21.39 0.29
CA GLY A 426 21.45 -20.98 -1.05
C GLY A 426 19.94 -20.76 -1.21
N LEU A 427 19.55 -20.37 -2.42
CA LEU A 427 18.15 -20.23 -2.81
C LEU A 427 17.50 -21.62 -2.94
N ALA A 428 16.33 -21.78 -2.32
CA ALA A 428 15.56 -23.01 -2.21
C ALA A 428 14.08 -22.71 -2.45
N CYS A 429 13.20 -23.72 -2.34
CA CYS A 429 11.75 -23.51 -2.52
C CYS A 429 11.20 -22.44 -1.56
N ARG A 430 11.56 -22.48 -0.26
CA ARG A 430 11.08 -21.52 0.75
C ARG A 430 11.51 -20.09 0.43
N SER A 431 12.82 -19.85 0.31
CA SER A 431 13.37 -18.52 0.00
C SER A 431 12.94 -18.03 -1.38
N GLY A 432 12.81 -18.92 -2.36
CA GLY A 432 12.28 -18.62 -3.69
C GLY A 432 10.82 -18.18 -3.64
N SER A 433 9.97 -18.81 -2.83
CA SER A 433 8.58 -18.42 -2.65
C SER A 433 8.43 -17.03 -2.03
N TYR A 434 9.25 -16.70 -1.03
CA TYR A 434 9.29 -15.35 -0.44
C TYR A 434 9.79 -14.30 -1.44
N LEU A 435 10.84 -14.63 -2.20
CA LEU A 435 11.36 -13.77 -3.26
C LEU A 435 10.30 -13.49 -4.32
N MET A 436 9.57 -14.51 -4.76
CA MET A 436 8.50 -14.37 -5.75
C MET A 436 7.37 -13.49 -5.22
N TYR A 437 6.99 -13.63 -3.95
CA TYR A 437 6.02 -12.76 -3.29
C TYR A 437 6.48 -11.29 -3.27
N ALA A 438 7.74 -11.04 -2.90
CA ALA A 438 8.32 -9.69 -2.80
C ALA A 438 8.45 -9.00 -4.17
N VAL A 439 8.93 -9.73 -5.19
CA VAL A 439 9.04 -9.26 -6.57
C VAL A 439 7.66 -8.95 -7.13
N THR A 440 6.70 -9.87 -6.98
CA THR A 440 5.34 -9.67 -7.48
C THR A 440 4.66 -8.48 -6.81
N SER A 441 4.84 -8.30 -5.49
CA SER A 441 4.35 -7.11 -4.80
C SER A 441 4.91 -5.81 -5.40
N THR A 442 6.20 -5.78 -5.72
CA THR A 442 6.85 -4.62 -6.34
C THR A 442 6.32 -4.37 -7.75
N ILE A 443 6.15 -5.42 -8.56
CA ILE A 443 5.57 -5.32 -9.91
C ILE A 443 4.14 -4.78 -9.85
N VAL A 444 3.30 -5.30 -8.94
CA VAL A 444 1.92 -4.82 -8.74
C VAL A 444 1.92 -3.32 -8.46
N TRP A 445 2.78 -2.85 -7.55
CA TRP A 445 2.90 -1.43 -7.24
C TRP A 445 3.28 -0.59 -8.46
N ILE A 446 4.29 -1.02 -9.25
CA ILE A 446 4.71 -0.34 -10.47
C ILE A 446 3.56 -0.26 -11.48
N LEU A 447 2.87 -1.37 -11.76
CA LEU A 447 1.78 -1.42 -12.72
C LEU A 447 0.64 -0.46 -12.34
N LEU A 448 0.28 -0.41 -11.06
CA LEU A 448 -0.80 0.44 -10.57
C LEU A 448 -0.38 1.91 -10.54
N LEU A 449 0.84 2.22 -10.12
CA LEU A 449 1.36 3.60 -10.16
C LEU A 449 1.43 4.14 -11.60
N LEU A 450 1.94 3.35 -12.55
CA LEU A 450 1.95 3.71 -13.98
C LEU A 450 0.54 3.88 -14.54
N SER A 451 -0.41 3.03 -14.15
CA SER A 451 -1.82 3.19 -14.51
C SER A 451 -2.38 4.54 -14.01
N GLY A 452 -2.07 4.94 -12.78
CA GLY A 452 -2.46 6.23 -12.21
C GLY A 452 -1.88 7.42 -12.97
N ILE A 453 -0.59 7.37 -13.32
CA ILE A 453 0.08 8.41 -14.11
C ILE A 453 -0.58 8.56 -15.49
N LEU A 454 -0.82 7.44 -16.19
CA LEU A 454 -1.45 7.45 -17.51
C LEU A 454 -2.91 7.92 -17.47
N SER A 455 -3.67 7.53 -16.43
CA SER A 455 -5.04 8.00 -16.21
C SER A 455 -5.10 9.51 -16.00
N HIS A 456 -4.20 10.05 -15.18
CA HIS A 456 -4.11 11.50 -14.96
C HIS A 456 -3.71 12.24 -16.24
N TYR A 457 -2.68 11.75 -16.93
CA TYR A 457 -2.26 12.30 -18.21
C TYR A 457 -3.40 12.31 -19.24
N GLY A 458 -4.12 11.20 -19.40
CA GLY A 458 -5.25 11.10 -20.33
C GLY A 458 -6.45 11.97 -19.97
N THR A 459 -6.60 12.33 -18.69
CA THR A 459 -7.66 13.24 -18.22
C THR A 459 -7.30 14.70 -18.49
N VAL A 460 -6.05 15.11 -18.20
CA VAL A 460 -5.59 16.49 -18.39
C VAL A 460 -5.28 16.81 -19.87
N SER A 461 -4.77 15.83 -20.63
CA SER A 461 -4.41 15.99 -22.05
C SER A 461 -5.63 15.93 -22.98
N SER A 462 -6.77 16.51 -22.59
CA SER A 462 -8.02 16.56 -23.37
C SER A 462 -7.89 17.24 -24.75
N MET A 463 -6.70 17.78 -25.09
CA MET A 463 -6.33 18.33 -26.40
C MET A 463 -5.68 17.31 -27.37
N ALA A 464 -5.42 16.06 -26.95
CA ALA A 464 -4.84 15.04 -27.83
C ALA A 464 -5.89 14.44 -28.79
N ARG A 465 -5.49 14.18 -30.05
CA ARG A 465 -6.34 13.56 -31.09
C ARG A 465 -6.99 12.28 -30.57
N GLY A 466 -8.22 11.99 -31.00
CA GLY A 466 -9.07 10.93 -30.45
C GLY A 466 -8.45 9.51 -30.40
N GLN A 467 -7.52 9.19 -31.30
CA GLN A 467 -6.80 7.89 -31.30
C GLN A 467 -5.80 7.75 -30.16
N ASP A 468 -5.02 8.79 -29.86
CA ASP A 468 -4.00 8.76 -28.79
C ASP A 468 -4.65 8.61 -27.42
N LYS A 469 -5.80 9.27 -27.23
CA LYS A 469 -6.61 9.17 -26.00
C LYS A 469 -7.14 7.76 -25.76
N ALA A 470 -7.61 7.09 -26.82
CA ALA A 470 -8.09 5.71 -26.73
C ALA A 470 -6.97 4.73 -26.38
N LEU A 471 -5.78 4.91 -26.96
CA LEU A 471 -4.59 4.11 -26.67
C LEU A 471 -4.14 4.26 -25.21
N VAL A 472 -3.96 5.50 -24.73
CA VAL A 472 -3.57 5.78 -23.33
C VAL A 472 -4.59 5.19 -22.35
N THR A 473 -5.88 5.35 -22.65
CA THR A 473 -6.96 4.79 -21.82
C THR A 473 -6.93 3.26 -21.80
N GLY A 474 -6.69 2.64 -22.95
CA GLY A 474 -6.57 1.19 -23.08
C GLY A 474 -5.39 0.63 -22.27
N ILE A 475 -4.22 1.26 -22.39
CA ILE A 475 -3.01 0.85 -21.65
C ILE A 475 -3.22 1.04 -20.15
N ALA A 476 -3.74 2.19 -19.71
CA ALA A 476 -4.01 2.45 -18.29
C ALA A 476 -4.97 1.42 -17.69
N ALA A 477 -6.03 1.06 -18.43
CA ALA A 477 -6.98 0.04 -18.00
C ALA A 477 -6.37 -1.37 -17.98
N LEU A 478 -5.51 -1.71 -18.95
CA LEU A 478 -4.80 -3.00 -18.99
C LEU A 478 -3.86 -3.15 -17.79
N LEU A 479 -2.97 -2.17 -17.56
CA LEU A 479 -2.04 -2.18 -16.43
C LEU A 479 -2.76 -2.34 -15.08
N ARG A 480 -3.88 -1.64 -14.91
CA ARG A 480 -4.72 -1.72 -13.71
C ARG A 480 -5.30 -3.12 -13.49
N ARG A 481 -5.89 -3.71 -14.55
CA ARG A 481 -6.49 -5.04 -14.48
C ARG A 481 -5.41 -6.08 -14.16
N THR A 482 -4.29 -6.03 -14.88
CA THR A 482 -3.15 -6.91 -14.65
C THR A 482 -2.60 -6.75 -13.22
N GLY A 483 -2.40 -5.53 -12.75
CA GLY A 483 -1.92 -5.25 -11.38
C GLY A 483 -2.85 -5.83 -10.31
N LYS A 484 -4.16 -5.64 -10.43
CA LYS A 484 -5.15 -6.21 -9.50
C LYS A 484 -5.20 -7.74 -9.54
N THR A 485 -5.15 -8.32 -10.73
CA THR A 485 -5.13 -9.79 -10.90
C THR A 485 -3.85 -10.38 -10.31
N LEU A 486 -2.69 -9.79 -10.58
CA LEU A 486 -1.42 -10.22 -9.99
C LEU A 486 -1.43 -10.08 -8.47
N ALA A 487 -2.01 -9.01 -7.91
CA ALA A 487 -2.17 -8.87 -6.47
C ALA A 487 -3.00 -10.02 -5.88
N ALA A 488 -4.14 -10.35 -6.48
CA ALA A 488 -4.99 -11.46 -6.03
C ALA A 488 -4.25 -12.81 -6.11
N CYS A 489 -3.53 -13.07 -7.20
CA CYS A 489 -2.68 -14.26 -7.33
C CYS A 489 -1.57 -14.28 -6.27
N ASN A 490 -0.98 -13.12 -5.95
CA ASN A 490 0.09 -13.02 -4.95
C ASN A 490 -0.42 -13.26 -3.52
N VAL A 491 -1.68 -12.90 -3.22
CA VAL A 491 -2.34 -13.29 -1.95
C VAL A 491 -2.48 -14.80 -1.86
N VAL A 492 -2.98 -15.45 -2.92
CA VAL A 492 -3.10 -16.91 -2.93
C VAL A 492 -1.72 -17.55 -2.78
N TRP A 493 -0.72 -17.03 -3.49
CA TRP A 493 0.65 -17.52 -3.41
C TRP A 493 1.21 -17.48 -1.99
N ILE A 494 1.06 -16.35 -1.28
CA ILE A 494 1.61 -16.24 0.07
C ILE A 494 0.88 -17.15 1.07
N LEU A 495 -0.44 -17.28 0.95
CA LEU A 495 -1.21 -18.19 1.81
C LEU A 495 -0.85 -19.66 1.55
N VAL A 496 -0.73 -20.06 0.29
CA VAL A 496 -0.28 -21.40 -0.10
C VAL A 496 1.14 -21.66 0.38
N THR A 497 2.03 -20.67 0.27
CA THR A 497 3.41 -20.76 0.79
C THR A 497 3.41 -21.02 2.29
N CYS A 498 2.56 -20.33 3.06
CA CYS A 498 2.44 -20.57 4.50
C CYS A 498 1.96 -22.00 4.78
N ILE A 499 0.91 -22.46 4.09
CA ILE A 499 0.38 -23.81 4.25
C ILE A 499 1.43 -24.86 3.90
N PHE A 500 2.13 -24.72 2.76
CA PHE A 500 3.18 -25.64 2.32
C PHE A 500 4.35 -25.69 3.31
N GLN A 501 4.68 -24.58 3.95
CA GLN A 501 5.71 -24.56 4.97
C GLN A 501 5.28 -25.27 6.25
N PHE A 502 4.08 -24.97 6.76
CA PHE A 502 3.58 -25.55 8.00
C PHE A 502 3.19 -27.03 7.88
N SER A 503 2.93 -27.50 6.66
CA SER A 503 2.56 -28.90 6.38
C SER A 503 3.75 -29.80 6.01
N HIS A 504 5.00 -29.32 6.13
CA HIS A 504 6.21 -30.01 5.67
C HIS A 504 6.25 -30.29 4.16
N PHE A 505 5.40 -29.63 3.35
CA PHE A 505 5.41 -29.82 1.90
C PHE A 505 6.76 -29.45 1.27
N PHE A 506 7.41 -28.42 1.80
CA PHE A 506 8.76 -28.00 1.38
C PHE A 506 9.88 -28.92 1.92
N ASP A 507 9.61 -29.82 2.85
CA ASP A 507 10.60 -30.76 3.37
C ASP A 507 10.73 -31.97 2.44
N ARG A 508 11.36 -31.74 1.28
CA ARG A 508 11.59 -32.71 0.20
C ARG A 508 13.02 -32.61 -0.30
N CYS A 509 13.53 -33.68 -0.92
CA CYS A 509 14.87 -33.68 -1.52
C CYS A 509 15.11 -32.46 -2.43
N TYR A 510 14.17 -32.10 -3.29
CA TYR A 510 14.33 -30.96 -4.21
C TYR A 510 14.42 -29.62 -3.48
N CYS A 511 13.54 -29.41 -2.52
CA CYS A 511 13.41 -28.14 -1.83
C CYS A 511 14.48 -27.93 -0.76
N ASN A 512 14.91 -29.00 -0.07
CA ASN A 512 15.95 -28.93 0.96
C ASN A 512 17.38 -28.97 0.39
N ALA A 513 17.56 -29.30 -0.90
CA ALA A 513 18.89 -29.43 -1.49
C ALA A 513 19.51 -28.14 -2.05
N GLY A 514 18.78 -27.02 -2.03
CA GLY A 514 19.27 -25.74 -2.57
C GLY A 514 19.51 -25.77 -4.09
N VAL A 515 18.71 -26.55 -4.83
CA VAL A 515 18.89 -26.81 -6.26
C VAL A 515 18.94 -25.51 -7.09
N PHE A 516 18.17 -24.48 -6.73
CA PHE A 516 18.15 -23.23 -7.48
C PHE A 516 19.49 -22.49 -7.45
N ALA A 517 20.22 -22.52 -6.35
CA ALA A 517 21.52 -21.83 -6.24
C ALA A 517 22.71 -22.71 -6.62
N ARG A 518 22.66 -24.02 -6.32
CA ARG A 518 23.81 -24.92 -6.50
C ARG A 518 23.77 -25.73 -7.80
N GLY A 519 22.60 -25.79 -8.45
CA GLY A 519 22.35 -26.70 -9.56
C GLY A 519 22.25 -28.16 -9.11
N ALA A 520 21.57 -29.00 -9.89
CA ALA A 520 21.28 -30.38 -9.51
C ALA A 520 22.53 -31.25 -9.24
N LYS A 521 23.68 -30.92 -9.84
CA LYS A 521 24.94 -31.65 -9.66
C LYS A 521 25.61 -31.41 -8.30
N ASN A 522 25.54 -30.19 -7.78
CA ASN A 522 26.24 -29.78 -6.54
C ASN A 522 25.27 -29.56 -5.37
N ALA A 523 23.99 -29.83 -5.58
CA ALA A 523 22.95 -29.73 -4.56
C ALA A 523 23.02 -30.91 -3.59
N TYR A 524 22.75 -30.64 -2.32
CA TYR A 524 22.77 -31.64 -1.24
C TYR A 524 21.82 -31.25 -0.14
N VAL A 525 21.25 -32.24 0.54
CA VAL A 525 20.33 -32.07 1.67
C VAL A 525 21.10 -32.26 2.96
N VAL A 526 21.15 -31.24 3.82
CA VAL A 526 21.58 -31.40 5.21
C VAL A 526 20.46 -32.07 6.01
N VAL A 527 20.77 -33.21 6.63
CA VAL A 527 19.81 -34.00 7.42
C VAL A 527 20.06 -33.81 8.92
N LYS A 528 21.33 -33.79 9.33
CA LYS A 528 21.72 -33.60 10.74
C LYS A 528 22.40 -32.25 10.93
N PHE A 529 21.77 -31.36 11.70
CA PHE A 529 22.39 -30.12 12.15
C PHE A 529 23.38 -30.38 13.27
N LEU A 530 24.55 -29.73 13.19
CA LEU A 530 25.57 -29.70 14.23
C LEU A 530 25.35 -28.46 15.11
N GLU A 531 26.00 -28.43 16.27
CA GLU A 531 25.89 -27.32 17.22
C GLU A 531 26.38 -26.00 16.61
N ASP A 532 27.47 -26.05 15.85
CA ASP A 532 28.02 -24.90 15.12
C ASP A 532 27.02 -24.35 14.08
N ASP A 533 26.27 -25.23 13.39
CA ASP A 533 25.26 -24.79 12.43
C ASP A 533 24.13 -24.03 13.13
N VAL A 534 23.67 -24.55 14.27
CA VAL A 534 22.59 -23.92 15.05
C VAL A 534 23.06 -22.58 15.61
N SER A 535 24.30 -22.48 16.07
CA SER A 535 24.87 -21.21 16.54
C SER A 535 24.93 -20.15 15.41
N SER A 536 25.37 -20.57 14.22
CA SER A 536 25.45 -19.72 13.04
C SER A 536 24.07 -19.27 12.56
N MET A 537 23.10 -20.19 12.51
CA MET A 537 21.71 -19.90 12.18
C MET A 537 21.10 -18.90 13.16
N LYS A 538 21.26 -19.13 14.48
CA LYS A 538 20.79 -18.20 15.51
C LYS A 538 21.36 -16.79 15.31
N SER A 539 22.66 -16.67 15.01
CA SER A 539 23.29 -15.37 14.76
C SER A 539 22.71 -14.65 13.54
N ALA A 540 22.52 -15.37 12.42
CA ALA A 540 21.95 -14.83 11.20
C ALA A 540 20.49 -14.41 11.42
N TRP A 541 19.73 -15.18 12.18
CA TRP A 541 18.34 -14.88 12.52
C TRP A 541 18.20 -13.63 13.37
N ILE A 542 19.07 -13.43 14.38
CA ILE A 542 19.09 -12.19 15.16
C ILE A 542 19.27 -10.99 14.24
N GLY A 543 20.26 -11.05 13.34
CA GLY A 543 20.49 -9.98 12.35
C GLY A 543 19.26 -9.70 11.48
N ASN A 544 18.56 -10.75 11.05
CA ASN A 544 17.36 -10.62 10.23
C ASN A 544 16.14 -10.07 10.99
N ILE A 545 15.96 -10.41 12.26
CA ILE A 545 14.93 -9.80 13.10
C ILE A 545 15.20 -8.31 13.27
N VAL A 546 16.46 -7.94 13.57
CA VAL A 546 16.87 -6.54 13.70
C VAL A 546 16.61 -5.79 12.39
N LEU A 547 16.88 -6.40 11.23
CA LEU A 547 16.55 -5.82 9.94
C LEU A 547 15.05 -5.61 9.75
N ALA A 548 14.23 -6.64 9.96
CA ALA A 548 12.78 -6.57 9.73
C ALA A 548 12.09 -5.59 10.68
N THR A 549 12.38 -5.70 11.98
CA THR A 549 11.84 -4.82 13.03
C THR A 549 12.39 -3.40 12.91
N GLY A 550 13.67 -3.23 12.56
CA GLY A 550 14.30 -1.94 12.32
C GLY A 550 13.66 -1.19 11.15
N CYS A 551 13.44 -1.85 10.01
CA CYS A 551 12.74 -1.26 8.87
C CYS A 551 11.29 -0.87 9.23
N ALA A 552 10.57 -1.70 9.99
CA ALA A 552 9.23 -1.37 10.48
C ALA A 552 9.23 -0.17 11.44
N ALA A 553 10.18 -0.12 12.37
CA ALA A 553 10.34 0.98 13.32
C ALA A 553 10.71 2.30 12.63
N ILE A 554 11.61 2.26 11.63
CA ILE A 554 11.96 3.42 10.81
C ILE A 554 10.72 3.95 10.08
N PHE A 555 9.91 3.05 9.50
CA PHE A 555 8.69 3.46 8.81
C PHE A 555 7.66 4.10 9.76
N ILE A 556 7.47 3.54 10.96
CA ILE A 556 6.61 4.13 12.00
C ILE A 556 7.15 5.49 12.46
N GLY A 557 8.46 5.58 12.70
CA GLY A 557 9.13 6.83 13.06
C GLY A 557 8.96 7.92 12.00
N PHE A 558 9.06 7.54 10.72
CA PHE A 558 8.74 8.43 9.61
C PHE A 558 7.28 8.92 9.68
N VAL A 559 6.31 8.03 9.87
CA VAL A 559 4.90 8.42 9.97
C VAL A 559 4.68 9.39 11.15
N ASN A 560 5.18 9.04 12.34
CA ASN A 560 5.04 9.85 13.55
C ASN A 560 5.67 11.26 13.41
N THR A 561 6.81 11.36 12.74
CA THR A 561 7.53 12.66 12.57
C THR A 561 6.97 13.53 11.46
N MET A 562 6.19 12.95 10.55
CA MET A 562 5.71 13.63 9.35
C MET A 562 4.22 13.94 9.39
N ILE A 563 3.43 13.26 10.24
CA ILE A 563 2.08 13.70 10.60
C ILE A 563 2.22 15.07 11.30
N SER A 564 1.62 16.10 10.71
CA SER A 564 1.61 17.44 11.31
C SER A 564 0.82 17.40 12.61
N SER A 565 1.35 17.99 13.68
CA SER A 565 0.65 18.14 14.97
C SER A 565 -0.65 18.97 14.91
N ASP A 566 -0.95 19.57 13.75
CA ASP A 566 -2.13 20.41 13.51
C ASP A 566 -3.24 19.70 12.69
N LEU A 567 -3.06 18.39 12.41
CA LEU A 567 -4.08 17.52 11.81
C LEU A 567 -5.18 17.20 12.84
#